data_AF-A0A1W6L3X7-F1
#
_entry.id   AF-A0A1W6L3X7-F1
#
_cell.length_a   1.000
_cell.length_b   1.000
_cell.length_c   1.000
_cell.angle_alpha   90.00
_cell.angle_beta   90.00
_cell.angle_gamma   90.00
#
_symmetry.space_group_name_H-M   'P 1'
#
loop_
_entity.id
_entity.type
_entity.pdbx_description
1 polymer ?
#
loop_
_entity_poly.entity_id
_entity_poly.type
_entity_poly.pdbx_seq_one_letter_code
_entity_poly.pdbx_strand_id
1 'polypeptide(L)'
;MPDRRLIAGAAAGLLAASSAWAQTCPAGEDVLWSCETRSKTYALCASKDAARDRGHVQYRVRQGERTEFVFPEQPRPPAGLFLYQLFNKSAQVSFANGAYSYELREAMEAAGEIEVTREGRRVALVKCRTSSDTLTLTPTIRRFEAMGMTR
;
A
#
# COMPACT_ATOMS: atom_id res chain seq x y z
N MET A 1 -31.42 -43.03 34.49
CA MET A 1 -31.95 -41.81 33.87
C MET A 1 -31.81 -40.68 34.87
N PRO A 2 -31.53 -39.42 34.46
CA PRO A 2 -30.33 -38.84 33.82
C PRO A 2 -29.56 -37.97 34.86
N ASP A 3 -28.38 -37.37 34.67
CA ASP A 3 -28.05 -36.26 33.75
C ASP A 3 -26.52 -36.18 33.58
N ARG A 4 -26.03 -36.40 32.35
CA ARG A 4 -25.66 -35.36 31.36
C ARG A 4 -24.47 -34.50 31.79
N ARG A 5 -23.32 -34.97 31.32
CA ARG A 5 -22.09 -34.21 31.06
C ARG A 5 -22.42 -32.86 30.41
N LEU A 6 -21.82 -31.78 30.91
CA LEU A 6 -21.62 -30.56 30.14
C LEU A 6 -20.12 -30.24 30.13
N ILE A 7 -19.56 -30.44 28.95
CA ILE A 7 -18.21 -30.05 28.55
C ILE A 7 -18.20 -28.53 28.51
N ALA A 8 -17.42 -27.89 29.38
CA ALA A 8 -17.11 -26.48 29.24
C ALA A 8 -16.16 -26.33 28.04
N GLY A 9 -16.74 -26.01 26.87
CA GLY A 9 -16.00 -25.71 25.66
C GLY A 9 -15.22 -24.41 25.83
N ALA A 10 -13.89 -24.49 25.81
CA ALA A 10 -13.05 -23.32 25.64
C ALA A 10 -13.24 -22.81 24.21
N ALA A 11 -13.97 -21.70 24.06
CA ALA A 11 -13.98 -20.94 22.82
C ALA A 11 -12.63 -20.24 22.66
N ALA A 12 -11.66 -20.95 22.05
CA ALA A 12 -10.42 -20.35 21.59
C ALA A 12 -10.74 -19.41 20.42
N GLY A 13 -10.96 -18.14 20.73
CA GLY A 13 -11.06 -17.08 19.73
C GLY A 13 -9.75 -17.02 18.95
N LEU A 14 -9.81 -17.35 17.65
CA LEU A 14 -8.73 -17.14 16.71
C LEU A 14 -8.50 -15.63 16.57
N LEU A 15 -7.56 -15.08 17.34
CA LEU A 15 -7.00 -13.76 17.08
C LEU A 15 -6.17 -13.89 15.80
N ALA A 16 -6.80 -13.62 14.64
CA ALA A 16 -6.08 -13.45 13.40
C ALA A 16 -5.15 -12.24 13.56
N ALA A 17 -3.85 -12.50 13.72
CA ALA A 17 -2.83 -11.47 13.68
C ALA A 17 -2.90 -10.79 12.30
N SER A 18 -3.58 -9.65 12.26
CA SER A 18 -3.65 -8.83 11.06
C SER A 18 -2.26 -8.25 10.84
N SER A 19 -1.62 -8.53 9.71
CA SER A 19 -0.30 -8.00 9.42
C SER A 19 -0.33 -6.47 9.39
N ALA A 20 0.78 -5.80 9.71
CA ALA A 20 0.84 -4.34 9.76
C ALA A 20 0.48 -3.67 8.41
N TRP A 21 0.69 -4.36 7.29
CA TRP A 21 0.19 -3.93 5.96
C TRP A 21 -1.32 -4.10 5.81
N ALA A 22 -1.91 -5.19 6.33
CA ALA A 22 -3.36 -5.39 6.36
C ALA A 22 -4.07 -4.40 7.30
N GLN A 23 -3.36 -3.80 8.24
CA GLN A 23 -3.86 -2.64 8.97
C GLN A 23 -3.74 -1.36 8.13
N THR A 24 -2.77 -1.25 7.24
CA THR A 24 -2.56 -0.03 6.43
C THR A 24 -3.59 0.12 5.32
N CYS A 25 -3.95 -0.96 4.64
CA CYS A 25 -5.07 -0.99 3.71
C CYS A 25 -6.32 -1.56 4.42
N PRO A 26 -7.44 -0.81 4.53
CA PRO A 26 -8.66 -1.28 5.16
C PRO A 26 -9.20 -2.58 4.58
N ALA A 27 -10.06 -3.25 5.35
CA ALA A 27 -10.83 -4.38 4.84
C ALA A 27 -11.60 -4.00 3.58
N GLY A 28 -11.48 -4.82 2.53
CA GLY A 28 -12.07 -4.55 1.22
C GLY A 28 -11.13 -3.83 0.25
N GLU A 29 -9.92 -3.47 0.65
CA GLU A 29 -8.88 -2.98 -0.25
C GLU A 29 -7.81 -4.05 -0.51
N ASP A 30 -7.15 -3.92 -1.66
CA ASP A 30 -5.96 -4.69 -2.02
C ASP A 30 -4.71 -3.85 -1.77
N VAL A 31 -3.67 -4.50 -1.26
CA VAL A 31 -2.32 -3.93 -1.22
C VAL A 31 -1.74 -4.06 -2.64
N LEU A 32 -1.42 -2.95 -3.28
CA LEU A 32 -0.69 -2.93 -4.55
C LEU A 32 0.82 -2.90 -4.33
N TRP A 33 1.23 -2.29 -3.22
CA TRP A 33 2.62 -2.19 -2.80
C TRP A 33 2.67 -1.85 -1.32
N SER A 34 3.70 -2.33 -0.64
CA SER A 34 3.91 -1.98 0.76
C SER A 34 5.38 -1.87 1.12
N CYS A 35 5.65 -1.06 2.13
CA CYS A 35 6.98 -0.82 2.65
C CYS A 35 6.92 -0.61 4.15
N GLU A 36 7.71 -1.38 4.87
CA GLU A 36 7.85 -1.24 6.31
C GLU A 36 9.21 -0.70 6.69
N THR A 37 9.19 0.21 7.65
CA THR A 37 10.38 0.69 8.34
C THR A 37 10.35 0.20 9.79
N ARG A 38 11.22 0.75 10.65
CA ARG A 38 11.19 0.41 12.08
C ARG A 38 9.92 0.86 12.78
N SER A 39 9.36 1.99 12.37
CA SER A 39 8.26 2.65 13.10
C SER A 39 7.04 2.97 12.26
N LYS A 40 7.15 2.89 10.93
CA LYS A 40 6.09 3.27 10.00
C LYS A 40 5.86 2.21 8.93
N THR A 41 4.61 2.07 8.53
CA THR A 41 4.17 1.25 7.40
C THR A 41 3.60 2.17 6.33
N TYR A 42 4.04 1.96 5.11
CA TYR A 42 3.61 2.68 3.91
C TYR A 42 2.93 1.68 3.00
N ALA A 43 1.80 2.04 2.40
CA ALA A 43 1.15 1.18 1.43
C ALA A 43 0.45 1.97 0.35
N LEU A 44 0.41 1.39 -0.85
CA LEU A 44 -0.49 1.80 -1.92
C LEU A 44 -1.66 0.82 -1.91
N CYS A 45 -2.84 1.33 -1.57
CA CYS A 45 -4.05 0.54 -1.38
C CYS A 45 -5.05 0.85 -2.50
N ALA A 46 -5.75 -0.16 -3.01
CA ALA A 46 -6.77 0.02 -4.04
C ALA A 46 -8.08 -0.64 -3.65
N SER A 47 -9.21 -0.02 -4.01
CA SER A 47 -10.51 -0.71 -3.93
C SER A 47 -10.56 -1.90 -4.89
N LYS A 48 -11.42 -2.88 -4.61
CA LYS A 48 -11.58 -4.07 -5.48
C LYS A 48 -12.01 -3.72 -6.91
N ASP A 49 -12.77 -2.64 -7.08
CA ASP A 49 -13.32 -2.18 -8.34
C ASP A 49 -12.45 -1.12 -9.04
N ALA A 50 -11.28 -0.79 -8.46
CA ALA A 50 -10.38 0.24 -8.97
C ALA A 50 -10.04 0.03 -10.46
N ALA A 51 -10.34 1.05 -11.25
CA ALA A 51 -10.05 1.13 -12.67
C ALA A 51 -9.73 2.58 -13.04
N ARG A 52 -9.59 2.89 -14.33
CA ARG A 52 -9.25 4.24 -14.81
C ARG A 52 -10.15 5.36 -14.23
N ASP A 53 -11.46 5.14 -14.19
CA ASP A 53 -12.47 6.16 -13.89
C ASP A 53 -13.40 5.79 -12.72
N ARG A 54 -13.13 4.68 -12.02
CA ARG A 54 -13.92 4.18 -10.89
C ARG A 54 -13.05 3.58 -9.79
N GLY A 55 -13.66 3.35 -8.63
CA GLY A 55 -12.96 2.91 -7.43
C GLY A 55 -11.94 3.96 -6.96
N HIS A 56 -10.96 3.53 -6.18
CA HIS A 56 -9.90 4.42 -5.71
C HIS A 56 -8.57 3.72 -5.51
N VAL A 57 -7.52 4.54 -5.54
CA VAL A 57 -6.19 4.19 -5.02
C VAL A 57 -5.78 5.24 -4.02
N GLN A 58 -5.24 4.83 -2.87
CA GLN A 58 -4.68 5.73 -1.87
C GLN A 58 -3.30 5.24 -1.40
N TYR A 59 -2.35 6.16 -1.37
CA TYR A 59 -1.10 6.00 -0.63
C TYR A 59 -1.31 6.38 0.83
N ARG A 60 -0.91 5.52 1.75
CA ARG A 60 -1.15 5.69 3.19
C ARG A 60 0.13 5.46 3.98
N VAL A 61 0.29 6.25 5.04
CA VAL A 61 1.37 6.11 6.02
C VAL A 61 0.75 5.94 7.40
N ARG A 62 1.14 4.85 8.07
CA ARG A 62 0.76 4.57 9.45
C ARG A 62 1.97 4.49 10.36
N GLN A 63 1.77 4.93 11.60
CA GLN A 63 2.67 4.68 12.72
C GLN A 63 1.86 3.93 13.78
N GLY A 64 2.05 2.62 13.86
CA GLY A 64 1.18 1.74 14.63
C GLY A 64 -0.28 1.87 14.18
N GLU A 65 -1.18 2.16 15.11
CA GLU A 65 -2.60 2.31 14.82
C GLU A 65 -2.97 3.70 14.26
N ARG A 66 -2.08 4.68 14.30
CA ARG A 66 -2.35 6.03 13.82
C ARG A 66 -2.07 6.15 12.32
N THR A 67 -3.01 6.74 11.58
CA THR A 67 -2.75 7.22 10.22
C THR A 67 -2.10 8.60 10.28
N GLU A 68 -0.92 8.74 9.69
CA GLU A 68 -0.19 10.01 9.64
C GLU A 68 -0.40 10.76 8.33
N PHE A 69 -0.60 10.04 7.24
CA PHE A 69 -0.73 10.62 5.91
C PHE A 69 -1.59 9.73 5.01
N VAL A 70 -2.42 10.37 4.19
CA VAL A 70 -3.22 9.73 3.14
C VAL A 70 -3.20 10.62 1.91
N PHE A 71 -2.98 10.02 0.74
CA PHE A 71 -3.11 10.70 -0.54
C PHE A 71 -3.83 9.81 -1.56
N PRO A 72 -4.78 10.35 -2.35
CA PRO A 72 -5.48 11.61 -2.10
C PRO A 72 -6.27 11.53 -0.78
N GLU A 73 -6.48 12.65 -0.08
CA GLU A 73 -7.23 12.67 1.18
C GLU A 73 -8.67 12.16 1.00
N GLN A 74 -9.34 12.62 -0.06
CA GLN A 74 -10.63 12.08 -0.51
C GLN A 74 -10.38 10.95 -1.53
N PRO A 75 -10.93 9.74 -1.31
CA PRO A 75 -10.80 8.62 -2.24
C PRO A 75 -11.33 8.99 -3.63
N ARG A 76 -10.52 8.75 -4.67
CA ARG A 76 -10.82 9.10 -6.06
C ARG A 76 -10.17 8.11 -7.03
N PRO A 77 -10.68 7.98 -8.27
CA PRO A 77 -10.05 7.15 -9.29
C PRO A 77 -8.59 7.53 -9.53
N PRO A 78 -7.70 6.54 -9.77
CA PRO A 78 -6.25 6.74 -9.83
C PRO A 78 -5.71 7.49 -11.06
N ALA A 79 -6.44 7.49 -12.18
CA ALA A 79 -5.93 8.03 -13.43
C ALA A 79 -5.61 9.52 -13.30
N GLY A 80 -4.38 9.90 -13.68
CA GLY A 80 -3.88 11.26 -13.56
C GLY A 80 -3.42 11.68 -12.16
N LEU A 81 -3.68 10.87 -11.12
CA LEU A 81 -3.18 11.10 -9.77
C LEU A 81 -1.88 10.36 -9.49
N PHE A 82 -1.76 9.14 -10.01
CA PHE A 82 -0.59 8.29 -9.88
C PHE A 82 -0.04 7.93 -11.25
N LEU A 83 1.29 7.90 -11.37
CA LEU A 83 2.01 7.48 -12.56
C LEU A 83 2.92 6.30 -12.23
N TYR A 84 2.66 5.16 -12.86
CA TYR A 84 3.50 3.97 -12.85
C TYR A 84 4.45 3.97 -14.05
N GLN A 85 5.72 3.63 -13.80
CA GLN A 85 6.75 3.45 -14.83
C GLN A 85 7.57 2.20 -14.53
N LEU A 86 7.76 1.39 -15.56
CA LEU A 86 8.69 0.26 -15.53
C LEU A 86 10.02 0.69 -16.18
N PHE A 87 11.12 0.38 -15.52
CA PHE A 87 12.48 0.59 -15.99
C PHE A 87 13.20 -0.76 -16.11
N ASN A 88 14.43 -0.74 -16.64
CA ASN A 88 15.29 -1.92 -16.63
C ASN A 88 15.55 -2.35 -15.17
N LYS A 89 15.03 -3.53 -14.80
CA LYS A 89 15.15 -4.15 -13.46
C LYS A 89 14.58 -3.33 -12.29
N SER A 90 13.75 -2.33 -12.54
CA SER A 90 13.12 -1.54 -11.48
C SER A 90 11.78 -0.98 -11.91
N ALA A 91 10.97 -0.56 -10.95
CA ALA A 91 9.69 0.07 -11.17
C ALA A 91 9.50 1.26 -10.22
N GLN A 92 8.66 2.21 -10.64
CA GLN A 92 8.34 3.39 -9.87
C GLN A 92 6.85 3.70 -9.92
N VAL A 93 6.28 4.10 -8.79
CA VAL A 93 5.01 4.85 -8.74
C VAL A 93 5.32 6.26 -8.24
N SER A 94 4.80 7.26 -8.93
CA SER A 94 4.98 8.67 -8.56
C SER A 94 3.64 9.41 -8.46
N PHE A 95 3.58 10.38 -7.57
CA PHE A 95 2.45 11.30 -7.43
C PHE A 95 2.91 12.63 -6.81
N ALA A 96 2.07 13.65 -6.90
CA ALA A 96 2.33 14.95 -6.32
C ALA A 96 1.22 15.35 -5.33
N ASN A 97 1.60 16.01 -4.25
CA ASN A 97 0.69 16.63 -3.30
C ASN A 97 1.16 18.06 -2.98
N GLY A 98 0.55 19.04 -3.63
CA GLY A 98 1.00 20.43 -3.55
C GLY A 98 2.43 20.59 -4.06
N ALA A 99 3.30 21.19 -3.24
CA ALA A 99 4.72 21.41 -3.57
C ALA A 99 5.61 20.16 -3.41
N TYR A 100 5.04 19.03 -2.97
CA TYR A 100 5.77 17.79 -2.72
C TYR A 100 5.55 16.79 -3.84
N SER A 101 6.64 16.13 -4.26
CA SER A 101 6.58 14.97 -5.15
C SER A 101 7.08 13.74 -4.41
N TYR A 102 6.39 12.62 -4.63
CA TYR A 102 6.66 11.34 -4.00
C TYR A 102 7.00 10.33 -5.07
N GLU A 103 8.07 9.57 -4.84
CA GLU A 103 8.52 8.52 -5.76
C GLU A 103 8.76 7.25 -4.95
N LEU A 104 7.90 6.26 -5.15
CA LEU A 104 8.01 4.91 -4.61
C LEU A 104 8.82 4.12 -5.63
N ARG A 105 10.05 3.76 -5.30
CA ARG A 105 10.95 3.02 -6.18
C ARG A 105 11.20 1.63 -5.64
N GLU A 106 11.34 0.68 -6.54
CA GLU A 106 11.74 -0.67 -6.18
C GLU A 106 12.55 -1.30 -7.31
N ALA A 107 13.68 -1.90 -6.95
CA ALA A 107 14.48 -2.69 -7.88
C ALA A 107 14.24 -4.18 -7.62
N MET A 108 14.40 -5.03 -8.65
CA MET A 108 14.14 -6.47 -8.55
C MET A 108 14.96 -7.18 -7.45
N GLU A 109 16.15 -6.66 -7.14
CA GLU A 109 17.10 -7.27 -6.20
C GLU A 109 17.37 -6.38 -4.97
N ALA A 110 16.58 -5.33 -4.76
CA ALA A 110 16.75 -4.44 -3.63
C ALA A 110 15.42 -4.13 -2.95
N ALA A 111 15.48 -3.82 -1.65
CA ALA A 111 14.32 -3.31 -0.94
C ALA A 111 13.85 -1.99 -1.57
N GLY A 112 12.53 -1.76 -1.55
CA GLY A 112 11.96 -0.51 -2.01
C GLY A 112 12.48 0.71 -1.23
N GLU A 113 12.25 1.88 -1.80
CA GLU A 113 12.48 3.15 -1.15
C GLU A 113 11.42 4.17 -1.55
N ILE A 114 11.26 5.19 -0.71
CA ILE A 114 10.39 6.33 -0.98
C ILE A 114 11.25 7.57 -0.93
N GLU A 115 11.33 8.28 -2.04
CA GLU A 115 11.90 9.61 -2.08
C GLU A 115 10.79 10.66 -2.02
N VAL A 116 10.99 11.67 -1.19
CA VAL A 116 10.12 12.85 -1.14
C VAL A 116 10.95 14.06 -1.48
N THR A 117 10.52 14.80 -2.50
CA THR A 117 11.12 16.07 -2.89
C THR A 117 10.12 17.21 -2.65
N ARG A 118 10.65 18.39 -2.35
CA ARG A 118 9.88 19.65 -2.30
C ARG A 118 10.59 20.63 -3.22
N GLU A 119 9.87 21.15 -4.21
CA GLU A 119 10.43 22.11 -5.19
C GLU A 119 11.75 21.61 -5.81
N GLY A 120 11.80 20.32 -6.16
CA GLY A 120 12.97 19.68 -6.78
C GLY A 120 14.13 19.36 -5.82
N ARG A 121 14.03 19.68 -4.53
CA ARG A 121 15.04 19.31 -3.52
C ARG A 121 14.56 18.12 -2.70
N ARG A 122 15.40 17.09 -2.55
CA ARG A 122 15.10 15.93 -1.69
C ARG A 122 15.00 16.36 -0.24
N VAL A 123 13.85 16.12 0.38
CA VAL A 123 13.56 16.43 1.80
C VAL A 123 13.45 15.18 2.66
N ALA A 124 13.19 14.01 2.05
CA ALA A 124 13.23 12.73 2.74
C ALA A 124 13.65 11.59 1.79
N LEU A 125 14.29 10.58 2.37
CA LEU A 125 14.55 9.29 1.74
C LEU A 125 14.23 8.21 2.78
N VAL A 126 13.25 7.37 2.48
CA VAL A 126 12.81 6.28 3.36
C VAL A 126 13.23 4.97 2.73
N LYS A 127 14.08 4.20 3.41
CA LYS A 127 14.47 2.86 2.97
C LYS A 127 13.55 1.82 3.60
N CYS A 128 12.96 0.98 2.77
CA CYS A 128 12.15 -0.13 3.24
C CYS A 128 13.08 -1.21 3.83
N ARG A 129 12.64 -1.80 4.93
CA ARG A 129 13.29 -2.98 5.52
C ARG A 129 12.64 -4.26 5.00
N THR A 130 11.32 -4.25 4.91
CA THR A 130 10.48 -5.36 4.46
C THR A 130 9.36 -4.83 3.58
N SER A 131 8.92 -5.64 2.62
CA SER A 131 7.76 -5.40 1.75
C SER A 131 6.96 -6.70 1.63
N SER A 132 5.65 -6.59 1.43
CA SER A 132 4.76 -7.74 1.18
C SER A 132 4.42 -7.90 -0.30
N ASP A 133 4.23 -6.78 -0.99
CA ASP A 133 3.98 -6.69 -2.42
C ASP A 133 5.00 -5.76 -3.06
N THR A 134 5.24 -5.99 -4.34
CA THR A 134 6.27 -5.33 -5.14
C THR A 134 5.66 -4.73 -6.40
N LEU A 135 6.18 -3.58 -6.79
CA LEU A 135 5.87 -2.87 -8.04
C LEU A 135 6.28 -3.66 -9.28
N THR A 136 7.17 -4.65 -9.15
CA THR A 136 7.76 -5.38 -10.27
C THR A 136 7.00 -6.64 -10.65
N LEU A 137 6.00 -7.05 -9.87
CA LEU A 137 5.20 -8.24 -10.14
C LEU A 137 4.22 -8.04 -11.31
N THR A 138 4.21 -8.98 -12.27
CA THR A 138 3.30 -8.95 -13.43
C THR A 138 1.83 -8.74 -13.07
N PRO A 139 1.25 -9.41 -12.05
CA PRO A 139 -0.12 -9.12 -11.62
C PRO A 139 -0.34 -7.66 -11.21
N THR A 140 0.60 -7.08 -10.45
CA THR A 140 0.53 -5.68 -10.01
C THR A 140 0.61 -4.72 -11.20
N ILE A 141 1.52 -4.98 -12.13
CA ILE A 141 1.70 -4.19 -13.36
C ILE A 141 0.39 -4.13 -14.17
N ARG A 142 -0.25 -5.28 -14.39
CA ARG A 142 -1.53 -5.35 -15.12
C ARG A 142 -2.64 -4.57 -14.42
N ARG A 143 -2.64 -4.55 -13.07
CA ARG A 143 -3.58 -3.70 -12.32
C ARG A 143 -3.31 -2.23 -12.56
N PHE A 144 -2.04 -1.78 -12.53
CA PHE A 144 -1.68 -0.39 -12.83
C PHE A 144 -2.12 0.04 -14.24
N GLU A 145 -1.95 -0.82 -15.24
CA GLU A 145 -2.43 -0.59 -16.61
C GLU A 145 -3.96 -0.45 -16.65
N ALA A 146 -4.71 -1.37 -16.03
CA ALA A 146 -6.17 -1.31 -15.97
C ALA A 146 -6.70 -0.07 -15.22
N MET A 147 -5.93 0.42 -14.25
CA MET A 147 -6.20 1.64 -13.49
C MET A 147 -5.81 2.93 -14.24
N GLY A 148 -5.27 2.83 -15.46
CA GLY A 148 -4.84 4.00 -16.22
C GLY A 148 -3.72 4.78 -15.54
N MET A 149 -2.88 4.09 -14.75
CA MET A 149 -1.72 4.68 -14.07
C MET A 149 -0.49 4.70 -14.98
N THR A 150 -0.51 4.04 -16.13
CA THR A 150 0.54 4.11 -17.15
C THR A 150 0.27 5.25 -18.13
N ARG A 151 1.34 5.81 -18.71
CA ARG A 151 1.20 6.73 -19.86
C ARG A 151 0.86 5.99 -21.13
#